data_AF-A0A8J7FZQ4-F1
#
_entry.id   AF-A0A8J7FZQ4-F1
#
_cell.length_a   1.000
_cell.length_b   1.000
_cell.length_c   1.000
_cell.angle_alpha   90.00
_cell.angle_beta   90.00
_cell.angle_gamma   90.00
#
_symmetry.space_group_name_H-M   'P 1'
#
loop_
_entity.id
_entity.type
_entity.pdbx_description
1 polymer ?
#
loop_
_entity_poly.entity_id
_entity_poly.type
_entity_poly.pdbx_seq_one_letter_code
_entity_poly.pdbx_strand_id
1 'polypeptide(L)'
;MLVRTGEQWQFESELALETVVAEHLEPLLSVQLLQRQYQCQGEICDLVAVDSKQRLVIVELKNVEDRYIVQQLTRYYDGLSQQQPWAVQIDYAQPVRLIAIAPSFHRHNFIDQKYTTLNIEFFTFEVSQDAEEQFWLKLRAVETGRETTIPLSFTEVKVPVIEGLSAPPQRLVDALGALPAESQQNVFCLRQQILSFDPRIEEIITPQSIGYGRGTKNWCGEFYFHKKQSTPILFLWLPLWKRHGQAIGRHRIWTDWQTVLYFAHVPTGLGQARPQAEWQQIPKEKWPRKYLESGRTNLIANPFHINIATHLGCRDASTSLTAVVEVALMRWKERR
;
A
#
# COMPACT_ATOMS: atom_id res chain seq x y z
N MET A 1 4.75 4.61 4.70
CA MET A 1 5.78 3.52 4.70
C MET A 1 6.75 3.69 5.86
N LEU A 2 7.56 4.76 5.87
CA LEU A 2 8.35 5.16 7.04
C LEU A 2 7.74 6.42 7.67
N VAL A 3 7.91 6.56 8.98
CA VAL A 3 7.57 7.76 9.75
C VAL A 3 8.78 8.19 10.57
N ARG A 4 8.92 9.50 10.76
CA ARG A 4 9.97 10.08 11.59
C ARG A 4 9.48 10.16 13.04
N THR A 5 10.28 9.69 13.98
CA THR A 5 10.00 9.76 15.42
C THR A 5 11.24 10.27 16.14
N GLY A 6 11.21 11.56 16.50
CA GLY A 6 12.41 12.28 16.93
C GLY A 6 13.43 12.36 15.80
N GLU A 7 14.63 11.84 16.04
CA GLU A 7 15.72 11.79 15.06
C GLU A 7 15.78 10.48 14.27
N GLN A 8 14.91 9.51 14.59
CA GLN A 8 14.94 8.17 14.00
C GLN A 8 13.80 7.95 13.01
N TRP A 9 14.05 7.08 12.05
CA TRP A 9 13.06 6.59 11.10
C TRP A 9 12.61 5.18 11.51
N GLN A 10 11.31 4.93 11.43
CA GLN A 10 10.72 3.63 11.71
C GLN A 10 9.60 3.33 10.71
N PHE A 11 9.23 2.05 10.57
CA PHE A 11 8.05 1.71 9.78
C PHE A 11 6.79 2.23 10.47
N GLU A 12 5.83 2.70 9.68
CA GLU A 12 4.56 3.22 10.22
C GLU A 12 3.67 2.13 10.82
N SER A 13 3.91 0.87 10.46
CA SER A 13 3.12 -0.28 10.91
C SER A 13 3.86 -1.59 10.65
N GLU A 14 3.42 -2.66 11.33
CA GLU A 14 3.87 -4.04 11.05
C GLU A 14 3.62 -4.44 9.60
N LEU A 15 2.49 -4.03 9.02
CA LEU A 15 2.18 -4.31 7.61
C LEU A 15 3.18 -3.65 6.65
N ALA A 16 3.67 -2.45 6.97
CA ALA A 16 4.68 -1.76 6.17
C ALA A 16 6.02 -2.49 6.24
N LEU A 17 6.44 -2.91 7.45
CA LEU A 17 7.63 -3.74 7.65
C LEU A 17 7.52 -5.07 6.89
N GLU A 18 6.43 -5.80 7.08
CA GLU A 18 6.17 -7.09 6.42
C GLU A 18 6.20 -6.95 4.90
N THR A 19 5.61 -5.89 4.35
CA THR A 19 5.60 -5.67 2.90
C THR A 19 7.01 -5.53 2.35
N VAL A 20 7.85 -4.73 3.00
CA VAL A 20 9.25 -4.53 2.58
C VAL A 20 10.06 -5.81 2.72
N VAL A 21 9.94 -6.51 3.86
CA VAL A 21 10.68 -7.76 4.10
C VAL A 21 10.24 -8.84 3.13
N ALA A 22 8.95 -8.95 2.83
CA ALA A 22 8.43 -9.93 1.87
C ALA A 22 8.97 -9.70 0.45
N GLU A 23 9.07 -8.44 0.01
CA GLU A 23 9.62 -8.07 -1.31
C GLU A 23 11.13 -8.35 -1.43
N HIS A 24 11.85 -8.35 -0.30
CA HIS A 24 13.30 -8.50 -0.24
C HIS A 24 13.75 -9.76 0.51
N LEU A 25 12.88 -10.77 0.60
CA LEU A 25 13.12 -11.93 1.45
C LEU A 25 14.35 -12.76 1.01
N GLU A 26 14.54 -12.89 -0.30
CA GLU A 26 15.69 -13.60 -0.87
C GLU A 26 17.02 -12.89 -0.58
N PRO A 27 17.21 -11.59 -0.88
CA PRO A 27 18.46 -10.90 -0.54
C PRO A 27 18.68 -10.75 0.98
N LEU A 28 17.63 -10.72 1.80
CA LEU A 28 17.75 -10.60 3.26
C LEU A 28 18.09 -11.93 3.95
N LEU A 29 17.42 -13.02 3.58
CA LEU A 29 17.46 -14.28 4.33
C LEU A 29 17.80 -15.52 3.47
N SER A 30 17.99 -15.33 2.16
CA SER A 30 18.22 -16.41 1.18
C SER A 30 17.11 -17.46 1.15
N VAL A 31 15.86 -16.99 1.22
CA VAL A 31 14.66 -17.84 1.17
C VAL A 31 13.64 -17.29 0.17
N GLN A 32 12.87 -18.18 -0.43
CA GLN A 32 11.81 -17.85 -1.39
C GLN A 32 10.46 -17.79 -0.68
N LEU A 33 9.78 -16.64 -0.79
CA LEU A 33 8.44 -16.46 -0.23
C LEU A 33 7.42 -17.39 -0.91
N LEU A 34 6.64 -18.10 -0.11
CA LEU A 34 5.50 -18.91 -0.58
C LEU A 34 4.18 -18.19 -0.37
N GLN A 35 3.98 -17.60 0.80
CA GLN A 35 2.72 -16.99 1.17
C GLN A 35 2.91 -15.94 2.27
N ARG A 36 2.22 -14.80 2.11
CA ARG A 36 2.05 -13.80 3.17
C ARG A 36 0.74 -14.04 3.91
N GLN A 37 0.70 -13.73 5.20
CA GLN A 37 -0.50 -13.69 6.03
C GLN A 37 -1.32 -14.99 5.91
N TYR A 38 -0.64 -16.15 6.03
CA TYR A 38 -1.29 -17.46 5.89
C TYR A 38 -2.07 -17.81 7.15
N GLN A 39 -3.35 -18.10 6.98
CA GLN A 39 -4.19 -18.50 8.11
C GLN A 39 -4.01 -20.00 8.41
N CYS A 40 -3.53 -20.32 9.62
CA CYS A 40 -3.33 -21.69 10.07
C CYS A 40 -3.93 -21.87 11.47
N GLN A 41 -4.89 -22.79 11.62
CA GLN A 41 -5.53 -23.13 12.89
C GLN A 41 -6.08 -21.93 13.70
N GLY A 42 -6.58 -20.91 13.01
CA GLY A 42 -7.13 -19.71 13.65
C GLY A 42 -6.10 -18.60 13.94
N GLU A 43 -4.83 -18.88 13.72
CA GLU A 43 -3.73 -17.93 13.78
C GLU A 43 -3.36 -17.43 12.36
N ILE A 44 -2.62 -16.33 12.25
CA ILE A 44 -2.16 -15.77 10.98
C ILE A 44 -0.64 -15.67 11.02
N CYS A 45 0.04 -16.45 10.18
CA CYS A 45 1.49 -16.40 10.03
C CYS A 45 1.87 -15.23 9.12
N ASP A 46 2.78 -14.36 9.55
CA ASP A 46 3.20 -13.22 8.74
C ASP A 46 3.77 -13.64 7.39
N LEU A 47 4.84 -14.46 7.38
CA LEU A 47 5.42 -14.99 6.16
C LEU A 47 5.71 -16.49 6.29
N VAL A 48 5.35 -17.23 5.24
CA VAL A 48 5.80 -18.61 5.02
C VAL A 48 6.67 -18.65 3.77
N ALA A 49 7.83 -19.28 3.89
CA ALA A 49 8.84 -19.34 2.85
C ALA A 49 9.50 -20.72 2.81
N VAL A 50 10.34 -20.92 1.80
CA VAL A 50 11.14 -22.13 1.60
C VAL A 50 12.58 -21.75 1.31
N ASP A 51 13.54 -22.48 1.88
CA ASP A 51 14.96 -22.26 1.58
C ASP A 51 15.46 -23.17 0.45
N SER A 52 16.73 -22.99 0.06
CA SER A 52 17.36 -23.79 -1.00
C SER A 52 17.45 -25.30 -0.70
N LYS A 53 17.19 -25.72 0.54
CA LYS A 53 17.14 -27.13 0.97
C LYS A 53 15.70 -27.64 1.10
N GLN A 54 14.72 -26.91 0.56
CA GLN A 54 13.28 -27.23 0.65
C GLN A 54 12.75 -27.29 2.10
N ARG A 55 13.42 -26.61 3.04
CA ARG A 55 12.96 -26.57 4.44
C ARG A 55 11.86 -25.55 4.59
N LEU A 56 10.88 -25.85 5.45
CA LEU A 56 9.90 -24.86 5.91
C LEU A 56 10.63 -23.71 6.61
N VAL A 57 10.32 -22.49 6.21
CA VAL A 57 10.77 -21.26 6.87
C VAL A 57 9.54 -20.46 7.29
N ILE A 58 9.45 -20.12 8.57
CA ILE A 58 8.39 -19.28 9.12
C ILE A 58 9.04 -18.01 9.65
N VAL A 59 8.56 -16.86 9.20
CA VAL A 59 9.04 -15.55 9.68
C VAL A 59 7.89 -14.84 10.38
N GLU A 60 8.13 -14.40 11.61
CA GLU A 60 7.23 -13.53 12.37
C GLU A 60 7.91 -12.17 12.55
N LEU A 61 7.17 -11.10 12.32
CA LEU A 61 7.67 -9.73 12.37
C LEU A 61 6.98 -8.94 13.48
N LYS A 62 7.74 -8.05 14.12
CA LYS A 62 7.21 -7.07 15.07
C LYS A 62 7.83 -5.71 14.79
N ASN A 63 7.01 -4.68 14.75
CA ASN A 63 7.50 -3.31 14.54
C ASN A 63 7.95 -2.64 15.85
N VAL A 64 7.77 -3.31 16.98
CA VAL A 64 8.16 -2.88 18.33
C VAL A 64 8.71 -4.08 19.09
N GLU A 65 9.27 -3.84 20.28
CA GLU A 65 9.64 -4.94 21.18
C GLU A 65 8.41 -5.79 21.53
N ASP A 66 8.55 -7.12 21.40
CA ASP A 66 7.53 -8.08 21.77
C ASP A 66 8.05 -9.11 22.79
N ARG A 67 7.14 -9.73 23.53
CA ARG A 67 7.44 -10.70 24.60
C ARG A 67 6.89 -12.11 24.36
N TYR A 68 6.26 -12.36 23.21
CA TYR A 68 5.56 -13.60 22.88
C TYR A 68 5.89 -14.18 21.49
N ILE A 69 6.87 -13.63 20.78
CA ILE A 69 7.18 -13.97 19.38
C ILE A 69 7.59 -15.45 19.23
N VAL A 70 8.28 -16.01 20.24
CA VAL A 70 8.66 -17.43 20.26
C VAL A 70 7.43 -18.33 20.37
N GLN A 71 6.46 -17.95 21.20
CA GLN A 71 5.20 -18.68 21.37
C GLN A 71 4.36 -18.61 20.09
N GLN A 72 4.38 -17.49 19.36
CA GLN A 72 3.70 -17.39 18.07
C GLN A 72 4.34 -18.32 17.04
N LEU A 73 5.66 -18.24 16.87
CA LEU A 73 6.41 -19.11 15.93
C LEU A 73 6.18 -20.60 16.19
N THR A 74 6.16 -21.02 17.46
CA THR A 74 5.93 -22.44 17.82
C THR A 74 4.50 -22.90 17.47
N ARG A 75 3.47 -22.06 17.68
CA ARG A 75 2.09 -22.37 17.27
C ARG A 75 1.93 -22.46 15.76
N TYR A 76 2.55 -21.54 15.01
CA TYR A 76 2.52 -21.58 13.55
C TYR A 76 3.18 -22.86 13.02
N TYR A 77 4.33 -23.23 13.61
CA TYR A 77 5.02 -24.47 13.25
C TYR A 77 4.16 -25.70 13.50
N ASP A 78 3.52 -25.81 14.66
CA ASP A 78 2.63 -26.93 14.97
C ASP A 78 1.49 -27.05 13.93
N GLY A 79 0.81 -25.92 13.65
CA GLY A 79 -0.26 -25.90 12.67
C GLY A 79 0.19 -26.26 11.26
N LEU A 80 1.30 -25.69 10.79
CA LEU A 80 1.82 -25.94 9.44
C LEU A 80 2.38 -27.35 9.28
N SER A 81 2.96 -27.93 10.32
CA SER A 81 3.48 -29.30 10.32
C SER A 81 2.36 -30.34 10.25
N GLN A 82 1.21 -30.04 10.85
CA GLN A 82 0.03 -30.90 10.79
C GLN A 82 -0.70 -30.78 9.43
N GLN A 83 -0.83 -29.57 8.89
CA GLN A 83 -1.59 -29.32 7.65
C GLN A 83 -0.81 -29.60 6.37
N GLN A 84 0.50 -29.36 6.38
CA GLN A 84 1.42 -29.50 5.24
C GLN A 84 0.90 -28.94 3.89
N PRO A 85 0.42 -27.68 3.84
CA PRO A 85 -0.23 -27.12 2.65
C PRO A 85 0.68 -27.00 1.41
N TRP A 86 2.00 -27.06 1.60
CA TRP A 86 2.99 -26.97 0.51
C TRP A 86 3.86 -28.23 0.41
N ALA A 87 3.31 -29.42 0.64
CA ALA A 87 4.06 -30.69 0.59
C ALA A 87 4.76 -30.98 -0.76
N VAL A 88 4.43 -30.25 -1.84
CA VAL A 88 5.13 -30.33 -3.13
C VAL A 88 6.40 -29.46 -3.14
N GLN A 89 6.40 -28.34 -2.42
CA GLN A 89 7.52 -27.38 -2.38
C GLN A 89 8.41 -27.55 -1.15
N ILE A 90 7.88 -28.12 -0.07
CA ILE A 90 8.53 -28.25 1.24
C ILE A 90 8.67 -29.73 1.60
N ASP A 91 9.89 -30.10 1.98
CA ASP A 91 10.18 -31.36 2.66
C ASP A 91 9.96 -31.18 4.18
N TYR A 92 8.78 -31.56 4.66
CA TYR A 92 8.41 -31.45 6.09
C TYR A 92 9.16 -32.44 6.99
N ALA A 93 9.95 -33.36 6.44
CA ALA A 93 10.85 -34.20 7.24
C ALA A 93 12.13 -33.44 7.64
N GLN A 94 12.45 -32.32 6.97
CA GLN A 94 13.58 -31.48 7.33
C GLN A 94 13.28 -30.63 8.57
N PRO A 95 14.31 -30.24 9.34
CA PRO A 95 14.13 -29.29 10.43
C PRO A 95 13.65 -27.93 9.91
N VAL A 96 12.59 -27.40 10.54
CA VAL A 96 12.09 -26.05 10.29
C VAL A 96 13.13 -24.97 10.62
N ARG A 97 13.09 -23.86 9.90
CA ARG A 97 13.73 -22.61 10.32
C ARG A 97 12.67 -21.63 10.82
N LEU A 98 12.82 -21.18 12.05
CA LEU A 98 11.95 -20.17 12.65
C LEU A 98 12.73 -18.88 12.78
N ILE A 99 12.22 -17.79 12.21
CA ILE A 99 12.92 -16.51 12.15
C ILE A 99 12.03 -15.46 12.79
N ALA A 100 12.58 -14.72 13.74
CA ALA A 100 11.92 -13.60 14.39
C ALA A 100 12.61 -12.30 13.99
N ILE A 101 11.87 -11.29 13.52
CA ILE A 101 12.40 -9.98 13.13
C ILE A 101 11.71 -8.89 13.96
N ALA A 102 12.47 -8.15 14.76
CA ALA A 102 11.97 -7.07 15.62
C ALA A 102 13.03 -5.97 15.79
N PRO A 103 12.71 -4.74 16.24
CA PRO A 103 13.76 -3.77 16.56
C PRO A 103 14.58 -4.20 17.80
N SER A 104 13.94 -4.85 18.75
CA SER A 104 14.56 -5.47 19.93
C SER A 104 13.71 -6.65 20.41
N PHE A 105 14.27 -7.47 21.31
CA PHE A 105 13.60 -8.61 21.90
C PHE A 105 13.58 -8.50 23.42
N HIS A 106 12.41 -8.75 24.03
CA HIS A 106 12.30 -8.82 25.47
C HIS A 106 13.07 -10.03 26.03
N ARG A 107 13.61 -9.93 27.26
CA ARG A 107 14.37 -11.02 27.94
C ARG A 107 13.67 -12.39 27.95
N HIS A 108 12.33 -12.40 27.91
CA HIS A 108 11.54 -13.64 27.93
C HIS A 108 11.72 -14.43 26.62
N ASN A 109 11.79 -13.76 25.47
CA ASN A 109 12.02 -14.45 24.20
C ASN A 109 13.37 -15.19 24.21
N PHE A 110 14.40 -14.60 24.83
CA PHE A 110 15.70 -15.27 24.99
C PHE A 110 15.64 -16.48 25.93
N ILE A 111 14.85 -16.40 27.01
CA ILE A 111 14.60 -17.55 27.88
C ILE A 111 13.88 -18.64 27.08
N ASP A 112 12.83 -18.29 26.37
CA ASP A 112 12.04 -19.25 25.59
C ASP A 112 12.87 -19.88 24.46
N GLN A 113 13.69 -19.09 23.75
CA GLN A 113 14.66 -19.56 22.76
C GLN A 113 15.69 -20.51 23.38
N LYS A 114 16.18 -20.22 24.59
CA LYS A 114 17.17 -21.05 25.28
C LYS A 114 16.62 -22.44 25.67
N TYR A 115 15.34 -22.53 26.02
CA TYR A 115 14.75 -23.75 26.56
C TYR A 115 13.83 -24.50 25.57
N THR A 116 13.55 -23.93 24.40
CA THR A 116 12.88 -24.65 23.31
C THR A 116 13.83 -25.65 22.65
N THR A 117 13.27 -26.72 22.08
CA THR A 117 14.01 -27.68 21.27
C THR A 117 14.10 -27.27 19.79
N LEU A 118 13.38 -26.22 19.39
CA LEU A 118 13.36 -25.71 18.02
C LEU A 118 14.45 -24.68 17.81
N ASN A 119 15.06 -24.67 16.62
CA ASN A 119 16.04 -23.65 16.27
C ASN A 119 15.32 -22.35 15.84
N ILE A 120 15.39 -21.33 16.68
CA ILE A 120 14.82 -20.01 16.41
C ILE A 120 15.95 -19.00 16.23
N GLU A 121 15.94 -18.28 15.11
CA GLU A 121 16.91 -17.26 14.74
C GLU A 121 16.32 -15.87 15.06
N PHE A 122 17.04 -15.03 15.81
CA PHE A 122 16.62 -13.65 16.08
C PHE A 122 17.38 -12.67 15.19
N PHE A 123 16.64 -11.77 14.55
CA PHE A 123 17.18 -10.65 13.79
C PHE A 123 16.64 -9.33 14.33
N THR A 124 17.54 -8.41 14.64
CA THR A 124 17.16 -7.02 14.86
C THR A 124 17.11 -6.26 13.55
N PHE A 125 16.23 -5.27 13.40
CA PHE A 125 16.29 -4.36 12.26
C PHE A 125 16.46 -2.89 12.67
N GLU A 126 17.08 -2.11 11.80
CA GLU A 126 17.16 -0.65 11.88
C GLU A 126 16.92 -0.01 10.51
N VAL A 127 16.37 1.19 10.51
CA VAL A 127 16.25 2.03 9.31
C VAL A 127 17.26 3.17 9.43
N SER A 128 18.13 3.29 8.45
CA SER A 128 19.12 4.37 8.37
C SER A 128 18.96 5.18 7.08
N GLN A 129 19.46 6.40 7.12
CA GLN A 129 19.56 7.28 5.96
C GLN A 129 21.04 7.61 5.77
N ASP A 130 21.54 7.49 4.55
CA ASP A 130 22.92 7.84 4.21
C ASP A 130 23.07 9.32 3.84
N ALA A 131 24.29 9.72 3.48
CA ALA A 131 24.62 11.09 3.09
C ALA A 131 23.96 11.53 1.77
N GLU A 132 23.47 10.60 0.95
CA GLU A 132 22.78 10.85 -0.33
C GLU A 132 21.26 10.89 -0.16
N GLU A 133 20.77 11.00 1.08
CA GLU A 133 19.36 10.94 1.46
C GLU A 133 18.68 9.58 1.16
N GLN A 134 19.45 8.54 0.81
CA GLN A 134 18.91 7.21 0.51
C GLN A 134 18.65 6.43 1.80
N PHE A 135 17.48 5.79 1.84
CA PHE A 135 17.04 5.00 2.99
C PHE A 135 17.45 3.54 2.85
N TRP A 136 17.82 2.91 3.95
CA TRP A 136 18.26 1.53 4.01
C TRP A 136 17.56 0.80 5.16
N LEU A 137 17.13 -0.43 4.89
CA LEU A 137 16.75 -1.38 5.93
C LEU A 137 17.92 -2.31 6.18
N LYS A 138 18.34 -2.37 7.44
CA LYS A 138 19.43 -3.21 7.87
C LYS A 138 18.94 -4.24 8.87
N LEU A 139 19.20 -5.52 8.58
CA LEU A 139 18.94 -6.64 9.47
C LEU A 139 20.25 -7.16 10.05
N ARG A 140 20.28 -7.40 11.36
CA ARG A 140 21.42 -7.96 12.09
C ARG A 140 20.99 -9.22 12.83
N ALA A 141 21.63 -10.34 12.55
CA ALA A 141 21.45 -11.58 13.32
C ALA A 141 22.00 -11.39 14.74
N VAL A 142 21.19 -11.67 15.75
CA VAL A 142 21.54 -11.42 17.16
C VAL A 142 22.67 -12.32 17.64
N GLU A 143 22.69 -13.57 17.20
CA GLU A 143 23.64 -14.58 17.67
C GLU A 143 25.02 -14.44 16.99
N THR A 144 25.04 -14.05 15.72
CA THR A 144 26.27 -14.03 14.91
C THR A 144 26.79 -12.62 14.63
N GLY A 145 25.97 -11.60 14.84
CA GLY A 145 26.27 -10.22 14.44
C GLY A 145 26.29 -10.00 12.93
N ARG A 146 25.95 -11.02 12.11
CA ARG A 146 25.93 -10.88 10.64
C ARG A 146 24.87 -9.89 10.22
N GLU A 147 25.25 -8.99 9.31
CA GLU A 147 24.38 -7.94 8.79
C GLU A 147 24.02 -8.17 7.33
N THR A 148 22.80 -7.78 6.97
CA THR A 148 22.32 -7.66 5.59
C THR A 148 21.60 -6.33 5.47
N THR A 149 21.75 -5.68 4.32
CA THR A 149 21.20 -4.34 4.10
C THR A 149 20.56 -4.29 2.72
N ILE A 150 19.37 -3.71 2.64
CA ILE A 150 18.64 -3.50 1.38
C ILE A 150 18.20 -2.04 1.27
N PRO A 151 18.23 -1.44 0.06
CA PRO A 151 17.75 -0.09 -0.14
C PRO A 151 16.23 -0.05 0.00
N LEU A 152 15.71 0.99 0.64
CA LEU A 152 14.28 1.26 0.72
C LEU A 152 13.85 2.20 -0.39
N SER A 153 12.78 1.84 -1.10
CA SER A 153 12.10 2.73 -2.04
C SER A 153 11.20 3.72 -1.29
N PHE A 154 11.83 4.57 -0.48
CA PHE A 154 11.19 5.66 0.27
C PHE A 154 11.92 6.97 0.00
N THR A 155 11.17 8.05 -0.14
CA THR A 155 11.73 9.41 -0.25
C THR A 155 11.08 10.29 0.80
N GLU A 156 11.89 10.98 1.60
CA GLU A 156 11.38 11.96 2.57
C GLU A 156 10.58 13.04 1.85
N VAL A 157 9.34 13.24 2.29
CA VAL A 157 8.41 14.17 1.67
C VAL A 157 8.76 15.59 2.10
N LYS A 158 9.37 16.35 1.20
CA LYS A 158 9.65 17.79 1.40
C LYS A 158 8.38 18.58 1.14
N VAL A 159 7.66 18.92 2.22
CA VAL A 159 6.39 19.65 2.15
C VAL A 159 6.64 21.09 1.66
N PRO A 160 6.06 21.51 0.52
CA PRO A 160 6.21 22.88 0.04
C PRO A 160 5.41 23.85 0.91
N VAL A 161 6.03 24.98 1.27
CA VAL A 161 5.34 26.10 1.90
C VAL A 161 4.69 26.93 0.80
N ILE A 162 3.36 26.96 0.76
CA ILE A 162 2.59 27.71 -0.23
C ILE A 162 1.87 28.85 0.50
N GLU A 163 2.16 30.09 0.10
CA GLU A 163 1.54 31.27 0.69
C GLU A 163 0.01 31.23 0.53
N GLY A 164 -0.71 31.49 1.62
CA GLY A 164 -2.18 31.47 1.63
C GLY A 164 -2.83 30.09 1.75
N LEU A 165 -2.06 28.99 1.79
CA LEU A 165 -2.58 27.64 2.05
C LEU A 165 -2.06 27.08 3.37
N SER A 166 -2.92 26.36 4.09
CA SER A 166 -2.48 25.57 5.24
C SER A 166 -1.56 24.43 4.81
N ALA A 167 -0.70 24.02 5.73
CA ALA A 167 0.10 22.82 5.58
C ALA A 167 -0.79 21.60 5.24
N PRO A 168 -0.32 20.69 4.37
CA PRO A 168 -1.05 19.47 4.06
C PRO A 168 -1.27 18.62 5.31
N PRO A 169 -2.38 17.87 5.40
CA PRO A 169 -2.63 16.98 6.52
C PRO A 169 -1.53 15.91 6.61
N GLN A 170 -1.10 15.57 7.84
CA GLN A 170 -0.01 14.60 8.07
C GLN A 170 -0.25 13.28 7.34
N ARG A 171 -1.49 12.77 7.33
CA ARG A 171 -1.84 11.54 6.61
C ARG A 171 -1.52 11.60 5.11
N LEU A 172 -1.70 12.77 4.48
CA LEU A 172 -1.32 12.93 3.07
C LEU A 172 0.18 12.78 2.94
N VAL A 173 0.95 13.47 3.79
CA VAL A 173 2.42 13.40 3.81
C VAL A 173 2.91 11.96 4.03
N ASP A 174 2.37 11.24 5.01
CA ASP A 174 2.75 9.85 5.31
C ASP A 174 2.51 8.91 4.10
N ALA A 175 1.39 9.09 3.40
CA ALA A 175 1.04 8.30 2.24
C ALA A 175 1.89 8.64 0.99
N LEU A 176 2.37 9.88 0.89
CA LEU A 176 3.23 10.31 -0.21
C LEU A 176 4.66 9.78 -0.10
N GLY A 177 5.13 9.40 1.08
CA GLY A 177 6.50 8.90 1.25
C GLY A 177 6.80 7.60 0.49
N ALA A 178 5.77 6.84 0.11
CA ALA A 178 5.90 5.65 -0.75
C ALA A 178 5.91 5.98 -2.26
N LEU A 179 5.76 7.26 -2.65
CA LEU A 179 5.78 7.70 -4.04
C LEU A 179 7.14 8.30 -4.43
N PRO A 180 7.53 8.21 -5.71
CA PRO A 180 8.69 8.95 -6.23
C PRO A 180 8.54 10.47 -6.03
N ALA A 181 9.65 11.18 -5.87
CA ALA A 181 9.67 12.63 -5.61
C ALA A 181 8.83 13.44 -6.63
N GLU A 182 8.90 13.09 -7.92
CA GLU A 182 8.10 13.75 -8.96
C GLU A 182 6.60 13.56 -8.74
N SER A 183 6.16 12.34 -8.42
CA SER A 183 4.76 12.06 -8.09
C SER A 183 4.31 12.80 -6.84
N GLN A 184 5.16 12.90 -5.81
CA GLN A 184 4.87 13.68 -4.59
C GLN A 184 4.60 15.15 -4.95
N GLN A 185 5.47 15.75 -5.75
CA GLN A 185 5.32 17.13 -6.21
C GLN A 185 4.03 17.32 -7.01
N ASN A 186 3.70 16.38 -7.90
CA ASN A 186 2.47 16.43 -8.67
C ASN A 186 1.22 16.37 -7.79
N VAL A 187 1.23 15.56 -6.71
CA VAL A 187 0.11 15.55 -5.75
C VAL A 187 -0.03 16.89 -5.03
N PHE A 188 1.08 17.52 -4.62
CA PHE A 188 1.03 18.85 -4.00
C PHE A 188 0.54 19.92 -4.97
N CYS A 189 0.99 19.90 -6.23
CA CYS A 189 0.48 20.78 -7.29
C CYS A 189 -1.03 20.60 -7.49
N LEU A 190 -1.53 19.35 -7.48
CA LEU A 190 -2.94 19.05 -7.61
C LEU A 190 -3.75 19.57 -6.41
N ARG A 191 -3.25 19.37 -5.17
CA ARG A 191 -3.87 19.96 -3.96
C ARG A 191 -3.94 21.48 -4.06
N GLN A 192 -2.84 22.12 -4.47
CA GLN A 192 -2.78 23.57 -4.65
C GLN A 192 -3.79 24.05 -5.70
N GLN A 193 -3.84 23.40 -6.87
CA GLN A 193 -4.78 23.70 -7.94
C GLN A 193 -6.22 23.65 -7.42
N ILE A 194 -6.57 22.62 -6.64
CA ILE A 194 -7.92 22.45 -6.10
C ILE A 194 -8.25 23.56 -5.09
N LEU A 195 -7.38 23.79 -4.10
CA LEU A 195 -7.66 24.75 -3.03
C LEU A 195 -7.60 26.22 -3.48
N SER A 196 -6.82 26.54 -4.51
CA SER A 196 -6.75 27.90 -5.07
C SER A 196 -7.85 28.21 -6.08
N PHE A 197 -8.62 27.20 -6.52
CA PHE A 197 -9.60 27.38 -7.61
C PHE A 197 -10.82 28.24 -7.22
N ASP A 198 -11.36 28.04 -6.02
CA ASP A 198 -12.50 28.80 -5.50
C ASP A 198 -12.44 28.82 -3.96
N PRO A 199 -12.57 29.97 -3.29
CA PRO A 199 -12.39 30.10 -1.85
C PRO A 199 -13.41 29.33 -0.99
N ARG A 200 -14.47 28.79 -1.61
CA ARG A 200 -15.47 27.95 -0.95
C ARG A 200 -15.10 26.47 -0.93
N ILE A 201 -13.97 26.09 -1.55
CA ILE A 201 -13.43 24.74 -1.49
C ILE A 201 -12.66 24.60 -0.18
N GLU A 202 -13.10 23.66 0.65
CA GLU A 202 -12.48 23.29 1.91
C GLU A 202 -11.78 21.94 1.76
N GLU A 203 -10.71 21.74 2.53
CA GLU A 203 -10.07 20.44 2.74
C GLU A 203 -10.71 19.76 3.96
N ILE A 204 -11.39 18.64 3.73
CA ILE A 204 -12.20 17.95 4.73
C ILE A 204 -11.57 16.59 5.03
N ILE A 205 -11.06 16.43 6.25
CA ILE A 205 -10.38 15.21 6.69
C ILE A 205 -11.40 14.25 7.30
N THR A 206 -11.47 13.03 6.80
CA THR A 206 -12.24 11.91 7.38
C THR A 206 -11.29 10.80 7.83
N PRO A 207 -11.76 9.74 8.53
CA PRO A 207 -10.87 8.64 8.91
C PRO A 207 -10.31 7.83 7.74
N GLN A 208 -10.92 7.86 6.55
CA GLN A 208 -10.52 7.07 5.38
C GLN A 208 -10.11 7.92 4.17
N SER A 209 -10.35 9.23 4.18
CA SER A 209 -10.06 10.08 3.04
C SER A 209 -9.83 11.56 3.41
N ILE A 210 -9.27 12.30 2.47
CA ILE A 210 -9.23 13.76 2.45
C ILE A 210 -10.06 14.20 1.24
N GLY A 211 -11.21 14.80 1.51
CA GLY A 211 -12.13 15.30 0.48
C GLY A 211 -11.94 16.79 0.23
N TYR A 212 -12.20 17.23 -0.99
CA TYR A 212 -12.12 18.63 -1.39
C TYR A 212 -13.46 19.10 -1.97
N GLY A 213 -14.01 20.18 -1.44
CA GLY A 213 -15.25 20.78 -1.93
C GLY A 213 -15.99 21.57 -0.87
N ARG A 214 -17.33 21.67 -0.99
CA ARG A 214 -18.17 22.41 -0.04
C ARG A 214 -18.94 21.44 0.85
N GLY A 215 -18.54 21.34 2.11
CA GLY A 215 -19.12 20.40 3.07
C GLY A 215 -18.98 18.92 2.65
N THR A 216 -19.72 18.02 3.29
CA THR A 216 -19.58 16.56 3.10
C THR A 216 -20.34 15.98 1.90
N LYS A 217 -21.12 16.80 1.18
CA LYS A 217 -22.03 16.34 0.11
C LYS A 217 -21.66 16.83 -1.28
N ASN A 218 -20.74 17.77 -1.41
CA ASN A 218 -20.39 18.39 -2.68
C ASN A 218 -18.88 18.45 -2.90
N TRP A 219 -18.28 17.30 -3.18
CA TRP A 219 -16.85 17.19 -3.47
C TRP A 219 -16.56 17.33 -4.96
N CYS A 220 -15.37 17.85 -5.27
CA CYS A 220 -14.77 17.86 -6.60
C CYS A 220 -13.65 16.81 -6.72
N GLY A 221 -12.93 16.55 -5.63
CA GLY A 221 -11.85 15.57 -5.55
C GLY A 221 -11.75 14.92 -4.17
N GLU A 222 -11.10 13.77 -4.12
CA GLU A 222 -10.86 13.01 -2.89
C GLU A 222 -9.57 12.18 -3.02
N PHE A 223 -8.70 12.27 -2.00
CA PHE A 223 -7.66 11.27 -1.75
C PHE A 223 -8.17 10.24 -0.76
N TYR A 224 -8.30 8.99 -1.19
CA TYR A 224 -8.77 7.88 -0.37
C TYR A 224 -7.61 6.98 0.04
N PHE A 225 -7.55 6.59 1.31
CA PHE A 225 -6.48 5.77 1.88
C PHE A 225 -7.00 4.37 2.18
N HIS A 226 -6.51 3.37 1.45
CA HIS A 226 -6.89 1.98 1.67
C HIS A 226 -5.84 1.27 2.52
N LYS A 227 -6.24 0.58 3.59
CA LYS A 227 -5.33 -0.13 4.51
C LYS A 227 -4.36 -1.12 3.83
N LYS A 228 -4.70 -1.64 2.65
CA LYS A 228 -3.87 -2.60 1.90
C LYS A 228 -2.99 -1.94 0.83
N GLN A 229 -3.04 -0.62 0.69
CA GLN A 229 -2.26 0.11 -0.32
C GLN A 229 -1.51 1.23 0.37
N SER A 230 -0.21 1.33 0.09
CA SER A 230 0.67 2.36 0.64
C SER A 230 0.48 3.73 -0.03
N THR A 231 -0.18 3.78 -1.19
CA THR A 231 -0.38 4.99 -1.98
C THR A 231 -1.83 5.47 -1.94
N PRO A 232 -2.07 6.80 -1.99
CA PRO A 232 -3.42 7.35 -2.02
C PRO A 232 -4.11 7.05 -3.35
N ILE A 233 -5.43 6.82 -3.30
CA ILE A 233 -6.28 6.63 -4.48
C ILE A 233 -7.00 7.93 -4.77
N LEU A 234 -6.91 8.42 -6.00
CA LEU A 234 -7.62 9.62 -6.43
C LEU A 234 -9.03 9.29 -6.91
N PHE A 235 -10.01 10.04 -6.40
CA PHE A 235 -11.36 10.10 -6.94
C PHE A 235 -11.70 11.53 -7.38
N LEU A 236 -12.39 11.66 -8.52
CA LEU A 236 -12.87 12.92 -9.05
C LEU A 236 -14.36 12.85 -9.38
N TRP A 237 -15.08 13.96 -9.19
CA TRP A 237 -16.49 14.07 -9.56
C TRP A 237 -16.64 14.60 -10.97
N LEU A 238 -16.83 13.69 -11.92
CA LEU A 238 -16.82 13.93 -13.37
C LEU A 238 -18.17 13.57 -14.04
N PRO A 239 -18.49 14.14 -15.22
CA PRO A 239 -19.69 13.78 -15.99
C PRO A 239 -19.82 12.28 -16.28
N LEU A 240 -21.04 11.75 -16.24
CA LEU A 240 -21.33 10.35 -16.54
C LEU A 240 -21.51 10.10 -18.05
N TRP A 241 -20.69 9.22 -18.61
CA TRP A 241 -20.62 8.89 -20.04
C TRP A 241 -21.96 8.49 -20.71
N LYS A 242 -22.89 7.89 -19.97
CA LYS A 242 -24.07 7.20 -20.54
C LYS A 242 -25.43 7.80 -20.16
N ARG A 243 -25.48 8.96 -19.50
CA ARG A 243 -26.75 9.62 -19.18
C ARG A 243 -26.87 10.88 -20.00
N HIS A 244 -27.93 10.96 -20.83
CA HIS A 244 -28.38 12.22 -21.41
C HIS A 244 -28.79 13.14 -20.26
N GLY A 245 -27.86 13.99 -19.83
CA GLY A 245 -28.00 14.88 -18.69
C GLY A 245 -26.64 15.19 -18.07
N GLN A 246 -26.49 16.39 -17.51
CA GLN A 246 -25.29 16.88 -16.81
C GLN A 246 -25.03 16.14 -15.48
N ALA A 247 -25.42 14.86 -15.38
CA ALA A 247 -25.28 14.07 -14.17
C ALA A 247 -23.81 13.78 -13.91
N ILE A 248 -23.37 14.05 -12.68
CA ILE A 248 -21.98 13.89 -12.27
C ILE A 248 -21.89 12.75 -11.27
N GLY A 249 -20.89 11.89 -11.47
CA GLY A 249 -20.59 10.77 -10.59
C GLY A 249 -19.16 10.80 -10.08
N ARG A 250 -18.94 10.08 -8.99
CA ARG A 250 -17.61 9.85 -8.42
C ARG A 250 -16.88 8.81 -9.26
N HIS A 251 -15.71 9.15 -9.79
CA HIS A 251 -14.89 8.28 -10.62
C HIS A 251 -13.58 7.98 -9.91
N ARG A 252 -13.18 6.71 -9.90
CA ARG A 252 -11.82 6.33 -9.51
C ARG A 252 -10.90 6.62 -10.69
N ILE A 253 -9.77 7.28 -10.39
CA ILE A 253 -8.75 7.65 -11.35
C ILE A 253 -7.52 6.81 -11.07
N TRP A 254 -7.08 6.02 -12.06
CA TRP A 254 -5.77 5.39 -12.04
C TRP A 254 -4.80 6.31 -12.76
N THR A 255 -3.70 6.67 -12.09
CA THR A 255 -2.77 7.70 -12.54
C THR A 255 -1.36 7.37 -12.06
N ASP A 256 -0.37 7.81 -12.84
CA ASP A 256 1.04 7.95 -12.46
C ASP A 256 1.34 9.31 -11.78
N TRP A 257 0.28 10.07 -11.49
CA TRP A 257 0.26 11.44 -10.98
C TRP A 257 0.60 12.52 -12.01
N GLN A 258 0.86 12.17 -13.27
CA GLN A 258 1.03 13.12 -14.38
C GLN A 258 -0.11 13.00 -15.40
N THR A 259 -0.53 11.77 -15.70
CA THR A 259 -1.55 11.41 -16.68
C THR A 259 -2.60 10.49 -16.08
N VAL A 260 -3.80 10.52 -16.64
CA VAL A 260 -4.84 9.55 -16.34
C VAL A 260 -4.62 8.32 -17.23
N LEU A 261 -4.46 7.16 -16.60
CA LEU A 261 -4.25 5.88 -17.27
C LEU A 261 -5.58 5.15 -17.49
N TYR A 262 -6.40 5.10 -16.44
CA TYR A 262 -7.72 4.47 -16.48
C TYR A 262 -8.72 5.24 -15.62
N PHE A 263 -10.01 5.05 -15.92
CA PHE A 263 -11.07 5.57 -15.09
C PHE A 263 -12.29 4.64 -15.03
N ALA A 264 -13.01 4.71 -13.92
CA ALA A 264 -14.28 3.99 -13.75
C ALA A 264 -15.22 4.75 -12.82
N HIS A 265 -16.52 4.72 -13.11
CA HIS A 265 -17.52 5.24 -12.18
C HIS A 265 -17.65 4.33 -10.96
N VAL A 266 -17.37 4.89 -9.77
CA VAL A 266 -17.38 4.20 -8.48
C VAL A 266 -18.18 5.04 -7.47
N PRO A 267 -19.50 4.80 -7.36
CA PRO A 267 -20.38 5.66 -6.58
C PRO A 267 -20.09 5.61 -5.07
N THR A 268 -19.56 4.51 -4.56
CA THR A 268 -19.29 4.30 -3.12
C THR A 268 -18.06 3.43 -2.90
N GLY A 269 -17.26 3.75 -1.87
CA GLY A 269 -16.09 2.96 -1.47
C GLY A 269 -15.06 2.82 -2.60
N LEU A 270 -14.42 1.65 -2.69
CA LEU A 270 -13.43 1.35 -3.74
C LEU A 270 -14.04 0.78 -5.03
N GLY A 271 -15.31 0.38 -4.98
CA GLY A 271 -15.95 -0.36 -6.06
C GLY A 271 -15.26 -1.70 -6.35
N GLN A 272 -15.67 -2.33 -7.45
CA GLN A 272 -15.09 -3.57 -7.94
C GLN A 272 -14.35 -3.39 -9.27
N ALA A 273 -14.31 -2.15 -9.78
CA ALA A 273 -13.66 -1.86 -11.05
C ALA A 273 -12.13 -1.97 -10.93
N ARG A 274 -11.51 -2.62 -11.91
CA ARG A 274 -10.04 -2.76 -12.02
C ARG A 274 -9.60 -2.70 -13.50
N PRO A 275 -8.38 -2.25 -13.80
CA PRO A 275 -7.77 -2.42 -15.12
C PRO A 275 -7.76 -3.89 -15.55
N GLN A 276 -7.81 -4.14 -16.86
CA GLN A 276 -7.86 -5.49 -17.40
C GLN A 276 -6.63 -6.33 -17.01
N ALA A 277 -5.45 -5.71 -16.96
CA ALA A 277 -4.21 -6.38 -16.53
C ALA A 277 -4.30 -6.88 -15.08
N GLU A 278 -4.91 -6.12 -14.17
CA GLU A 278 -5.13 -6.57 -12.78
C GLU A 278 -6.09 -7.76 -12.72
N TRP A 279 -7.13 -7.78 -13.56
CA TRP A 279 -8.06 -8.92 -13.63
C TRP A 279 -7.35 -10.20 -14.07
N GLN A 280 -6.45 -10.11 -15.05
CA GLN A 280 -5.72 -11.25 -15.59
C GLN A 280 -4.79 -11.93 -14.57
N GLN A 281 -4.38 -11.22 -13.51
CA GLN A 281 -3.56 -11.76 -12.44
C GLN A 281 -4.38 -12.52 -11.38
N ILE A 282 -5.71 -12.40 -11.40
CA ILE A 282 -6.59 -13.07 -10.44
C ILE A 282 -7.04 -14.41 -11.05
N PRO A 283 -6.93 -15.54 -10.33
CA PRO A 283 -7.51 -16.81 -10.79
C PRO A 283 -9.00 -16.66 -11.12
N LYS A 284 -9.45 -17.21 -12.26
CA LYS A 284 -10.82 -17.01 -12.78
C LYS A 284 -11.89 -17.46 -11.81
N GLU A 285 -11.59 -18.43 -10.95
CA GLU A 285 -12.48 -19.00 -9.94
C GLU A 285 -12.81 -17.97 -8.84
N LYS A 286 -11.93 -16.96 -8.65
CA LYS A 286 -12.12 -15.86 -7.71
C LYS A 286 -12.81 -14.65 -8.35
N TRP A 287 -13.12 -14.70 -9.65
CA TRP A 287 -13.82 -13.60 -10.32
C TRP A 287 -15.28 -13.56 -9.86
N PRO A 288 -15.88 -12.37 -9.68
CA PRO A 288 -17.30 -12.28 -9.35
C PRO A 288 -18.14 -13.01 -10.41
N ARG A 289 -19.09 -13.88 -10.01
CA ARG A 289 -19.98 -14.59 -10.96
C ARG A 289 -20.61 -13.67 -11.99
N LYS A 290 -20.99 -12.45 -11.58
CA LYS A 290 -21.53 -11.42 -12.47
C LYS A 290 -20.57 -11.00 -13.59
N TYR A 291 -19.26 -11.04 -13.36
CA TYR A 291 -18.23 -10.79 -14.38
C TYR A 291 -18.22 -11.92 -15.43
N LEU A 292 -18.34 -13.17 -14.98
CA LEU A 292 -18.31 -14.37 -15.82
C LEU A 292 -19.60 -14.54 -16.65
N GLU A 293 -20.75 -14.17 -16.10
CA GLU A 293 -22.06 -14.46 -16.70
C GLU A 293 -22.61 -13.35 -17.61
N SER A 294 -22.22 -12.08 -17.40
CA SER A 294 -22.94 -10.95 -18.01
C SER A 294 -22.13 -10.04 -18.93
N GLY A 295 -20.82 -10.31 -19.11
CA GLY A 295 -19.94 -9.45 -19.93
C GLY A 295 -19.95 -7.97 -19.51
N ARG A 296 -20.37 -7.66 -18.28
CA ARG A 296 -20.61 -6.28 -17.83
C ARG A 296 -19.29 -5.54 -17.71
N THR A 297 -19.06 -4.65 -18.68
CA THR A 297 -17.93 -3.71 -18.80
C THR A 297 -17.74 -2.80 -17.59
N ASN A 298 -18.73 -2.67 -16.69
CA ASN A 298 -18.67 -1.76 -15.54
C ASN A 298 -17.68 -2.21 -14.45
N LEU A 299 -17.13 -3.42 -14.55
CA LEU A 299 -16.09 -3.96 -13.66
C LEU A 299 -14.67 -3.79 -14.25
N ILE A 300 -14.56 -3.37 -15.51
CA ILE A 300 -13.29 -3.08 -16.17
C ILE A 300 -13.11 -1.58 -16.19
N ALA A 301 -12.00 -1.09 -15.63
CA ALA A 301 -11.63 0.30 -15.74
C ALA A 301 -11.27 0.60 -17.20
N ASN A 302 -11.86 1.65 -17.77
CA ASN A 302 -11.64 1.99 -19.17
C ASN A 302 -10.29 2.68 -19.31
N PRO A 303 -9.45 2.30 -20.30
CA PRO A 303 -8.27 3.07 -20.66
C PRO A 303 -8.67 4.51 -20.96
N PHE A 304 -7.91 5.46 -20.44
CA PHE A 304 -8.18 6.87 -20.65
C PHE A 304 -7.46 7.35 -21.91
N HIS A 305 -8.23 7.89 -22.86
CA HIS A 305 -7.71 8.35 -24.14
C HIS A 305 -8.29 9.72 -24.48
N ILE A 306 -7.69 10.37 -25.47
CA ILE A 306 -8.04 11.70 -25.97
C ILE A 306 -9.55 11.91 -26.18
N ASN A 307 -10.24 10.93 -26.79
CA ASN A 307 -11.68 11.02 -27.04
C ASN A 307 -12.50 11.05 -25.75
N ILE A 308 -12.02 10.38 -24.70
CA ILE A 308 -12.64 10.42 -23.37
C ILE A 308 -12.43 11.78 -22.74
N ALA A 309 -11.22 12.33 -22.84
CA ALA A 309 -10.91 13.67 -22.34
C ALA A 309 -11.82 14.73 -23.00
N THR A 310 -11.98 14.68 -24.33
CA THR A 310 -12.89 15.56 -25.07
C THR A 310 -14.33 15.40 -24.60
N HIS A 311 -14.81 14.18 -24.39
CA HIS A 311 -16.16 13.94 -23.90
C HIS A 311 -16.40 14.50 -22.49
N LEU A 312 -15.40 14.42 -21.62
CA LEU A 312 -15.48 15.01 -20.27
C LEU A 312 -15.44 16.54 -20.31
N GLY A 313 -14.93 17.13 -21.40
CA GLY A 313 -14.83 18.57 -21.62
C GLY A 313 -13.41 19.12 -21.43
N CYS A 314 -12.38 18.29 -21.50
CA CYS A 314 -10.98 18.75 -21.52
C CYS A 314 -10.72 19.54 -22.81
N ARG A 315 -10.25 20.78 -22.70
CA ARG A 315 -10.05 21.70 -23.85
C ARG A 315 -8.96 21.23 -24.81
N ASP A 316 -7.86 20.69 -24.27
CA ASP A 316 -6.68 20.34 -25.06
C ASP A 316 -6.62 18.87 -25.47
N ALA A 317 -7.74 18.14 -25.32
CA ALA A 317 -7.82 16.73 -25.67
C ALA A 317 -6.65 15.93 -25.02
N SER A 318 -6.32 16.29 -23.78
CA SER A 318 -5.13 15.79 -23.08
C SER A 318 -5.50 14.69 -22.10
N THR A 319 -4.62 13.69 -21.97
CA THR A 319 -4.66 12.72 -20.87
C THR A 319 -4.05 13.27 -19.58
N SER A 320 -3.58 14.53 -19.58
CA SER A 320 -3.03 15.22 -18.41
C SER A 320 -4.00 15.18 -17.24
N LEU A 321 -3.49 14.78 -16.07
CA LEU A 321 -4.26 14.74 -14.84
C LEU A 321 -4.79 16.14 -14.47
N THR A 322 -3.96 17.17 -14.60
CA THR A 322 -4.30 18.57 -14.34
C THR A 322 -5.52 19.03 -15.14
N ALA A 323 -5.60 18.67 -16.42
CA ALA A 323 -6.73 19.02 -17.29
C ALA A 323 -8.03 18.32 -16.85
N VAL A 324 -7.94 17.05 -16.42
CA VAL A 324 -9.10 16.29 -15.92
C VAL A 324 -9.58 16.83 -14.57
N VAL A 325 -8.66 17.25 -13.69
CA VAL A 325 -8.99 17.93 -12.44
C VAL A 325 -9.68 19.27 -12.70
N GLU A 326 -9.21 20.05 -13.68
CA GLU A 326 -9.85 21.30 -14.08
C GLU A 326 -11.31 21.08 -14.50
N VAL A 327 -11.58 20.02 -15.28
CA VAL A 327 -12.96 19.64 -15.62
C VAL A 327 -13.78 19.36 -14.35
N ALA A 328 -13.26 18.60 -13.39
CA ALA A 328 -13.97 18.32 -12.14
C ALA A 328 -14.29 19.61 -11.36
N LEU A 329 -13.35 20.54 -11.31
CA LEU A 329 -13.48 21.84 -10.65
C LEU A 329 -14.53 22.73 -11.33
N MET A 330 -14.48 22.83 -12.67
CA MET A 330 -15.46 23.59 -13.46
C MET A 330 -16.87 23.02 -13.27
N ARG A 331 -17.01 21.69 -13.33
CA ARG A 331 -18.29 21.01 -13.09
C ARG A 331 -18.79 21.13 -11.66
N TRP A 332 -17.88 21.23 -10.68
CA TRP A 332 -18.26 21.52 -9.30
C TRP A 332 -18.78 22.95 -9.14
N LYS A 333 -18.16 23.93 -9.82
CA LYS A 333 -18.59 25.34 -9.80
C LYS A 333 -19.96 25.55 -10.45
N GLU A 334 -20.29 24.76 -11.46
CA GLU A 334 -21.58 24.78 -12.17
C GLU A 334 -22.75 24.23 -11.33
N ARG A 335 -22.51 23.35 -10.34
CA ARG A 335 -23.55 22.76 -9.45
C ARG A 335 -24.06 23.74 -8.37
N ARG A 336 -24.14 25.02 -8.71
CA ARG A 336 -24.58 26.08 -7.79
C ARG A 336 -26.01 25.89 -7.32
#